data_AF-A0A537XK27-F1
#
_entry.id   AF-A0A537XK27-F1
#
_cell.length_a   1.000
_cell.length_b   1.000
_cell.length_c   1.000
_cell.angle_alpha   90.00
_cell.angle_beta   90.00
_cell.angle_gamma   90.00
#
_symmetry.space_group_name_H-M   'P 1'
#
loop_
_entity.id
_entity.type
_entity.pdbx_description
1 polymer ?
#
loop_
_entity_poly.entity_id
_entity_poly.type
_entity_poly.pdbx_seq_one_letter_code
_entity_poly.pdbx_strand_id
1 'polypeptide(L)'
;RYFSSCLAMTFPNRRYLQAATSDGLVATTLPSPFIHPPKTGLIWDRLDRAGISWANYFVEVPEVSLWPRNTLRYHEHLHLITDFFEDCKSGRLPAVSLITPDIPFTSEGEFEDDQIGEAFTASVFDALTEGPQWPRTLFVLTWDEGGGFYDHVPPPAAVPPDDVPPDIHVPPDQPGGFDRYGFRVPCLVASPYSKPGHVSSVIYDHTSILATIEQKWGLAPLTRRDAAAAALWDFLDLSAEPAFLHPPQLPRPTIWPFTGHR
;
A
#
# COMPACT_ATOMS: atom_id res chain seq x y z
N ARG A 1 -5.62 -14.43 0.47
CA ARG A 1 -5.82 -14.06 1.90
C ARG A 1 -4.77 -13.02 2.26
N TYR A 2 -5.18 -11.77 2.51
CA TYR A 2 -4.26 -10.67 2.76
C TYR A 2 -4.30 -10.27 4.23
N PHE A 3 -3.14 -10.10 4.86
CA PHE A 3 -2.97 -9.77 6.26
C PHE A 3 -2.21 -8.45 6.39
N SER A 4 -2.43 -7.70 7.46
CA SER A 4 -1.48 -6.66 7.80
C SER A 4 -0.12 -7.30 8.13
N SER A 5 0.99 -6.63 7.81
CA SER A 5 2.33 -7.22 7.93
C SER A 5 2.71 -7.57 9.36
N CYS A 6 2.14 -6.90 10.36
CA CYS A 6 2.38 -7.15 11.77
C CYS A 6 1.15 -6.87 12.64
N LEU A 7 1.12 -7.49 13.82
CA LEU A 7 0.14 -7.22 14.89
C LEU A 7 0.45 -5.88 15.57
N ALA A 8 0.19 -4.79 14.85
CA ALA A 8 0.43 -3.44 15.31
C ALA A 8 -0.53 -2.47 14.62
N MET A 9 -0.45 -1.21 15.03
CA MET A 9 -1.29 -0.13 14.49
C MET A 9 -0.84 0.31 13.08
N THR A 10 -1.45 1.38 12.58
CA THR A 10 -1.24 2.06 11.28
C THR A 10 0.24 2.20 10.89
N PHE A 11 1.05 2.94 11.65
CA PHE A 11 2.40 3.33 11.20
C PHE A 11 3.37 2.15 11.03
N PRO A 12 3.43 1.16 11.94
CA PRO A 12 4.20 -0.05 11.70
C PRO A 12 3.87 -0.73 10.37
N ASN A 13 2.58 -0.97 10.07
CA ASN A 13 2.17 -1.66 8.85
C ASN A 13 2.45 -0.85 7.57
N ARG A 14 2.21 0.46 7.63
CA ARG A 14 2.60 1.40 6.57
C ARG A 14 4.11 1.45 6.33
N ARG A 15 4.93 1.31 7.37
CA ARG A 15 6.38 1.16 7.23
C ARG A 15 6.77 -0.16 6.57
N TYR A 16 6.09 -1.26 6.88
CA TYR A 16 6.29 -2.53 6.17
C TYR A 16 6.04 -2.40 4.66
N LEU A 17 5.03 -1.63 4.24
CA LEU A 17 4.78 -1.35 2.81
C LEU A 17 5.93 -0.63 2.12
N GLN A 18 6.77 0.11 2.86
CA GLN A 18 7.84 0.94 2.29
C GLN A 18 9.24 0.35 2.48
N ALA A 19 9.45 -0.41 3.56
CA ALA A 19 10.76 -0.85 4.03
C ALA A 19 10.86 -2.36 4.29
N ALA A 20 9.75 -3.10 4.15
CA ALA A 20 9.60 -4.49 4.55
C ALA A 20 9.97 -4.76 6.03
N THR A 21 9.95 -3.73 6.88
CA THR A 21 10.16 -3.77 8.32
C THR A 21 9.55 -2.51 8.95
N SER A 22 9.21 -2.55 10.24
CA SER A 22 8.84 -1.37 11.01
C SER A 22 10.02 -0.72 11.75
N ASP A 23 11.22 -1.36 11.67
CA ASP A 23 12.42 -0.98 12.43
C ASP A 23 12.17 -0.95 13.95
N GLY A 24 11.53 -2.00 14.46
CA GLY A 24 11.15 -2.09 15.86
C GLY A 24 9.83 -1.40 16.21
N LEU A 25 9.32 -0.47 15.40
CA LEU A 25 8.12 0.30 15.76
C LEU A 25 6.89 -0.62 15.93
N VAL A 26 6.17 -0.44 17.04
CA VAL A 26 4.96 -1.22 17.41
C VAL A 26 3.68 -0.39 17.55
N ALA A 27 3.77 0.94 17.54
CA ALA A 27 2.63 1.83 17.78
C ALA A 27 2.58 3.01 16.79
N THR A 28 1.38 3.56 16.57
CA THR A 28 1.16 4.80 15.82
C THR A 28 1.63 5.99 16.65
N THR A 29 2.94 6.19 16.66
CA THR A 29 3.61 7.32 17.31
C THR A 29 4.27 8.17 16.26
N LEU A 30 4.19 9.50 16.42
CA LEU A 30 4.84 10.41 15.49
C LEU A 30 6.33 10.06 15.40
N PRO A 31 6.86 9.82 14.19
CA PRO A 31 8.25 9.44 14.04
C PRO A 31 9.14 10.58 14.55
N SER A 32 10.15 10.23 15.36
CA SER A 32 11.20 11.19 15.71
C SER A 32 11.78 11.78 14.42
N PRO A 33 11.97 13.10 14.30
CA PRO A 33 12.56 13.70 13.10
C PRO A 33 14.00 13.21 12.86
N PHE A 34 14.61 12.58 13.87
CA PHE A 34 15.97 12.03 13.80
C PHE A 34 16.01 10.56 13.41
N ILE A 35 14.86 9.88 13.28
CA ILE A 35 14.82 8.45 12.93
C ILE A 35 15.51 8.22 11.58
N HIS A 36 16.40 7.25 11.55
CA HIS A 36 17.06 6.84 10.33
C HIS A 36 16.19 5.81 9.62
N PRO A 37 16.19 5.78 8.27
CA PRO A 37 15.60 4.65 7.57
C PRO A 37 16.37 3.36 7.97
N PRO A 38 15.74 2.18 7.82
CA PRO A 38 16.39 0.92 8.09
C PRO A 38 17.66 0.78 7.24
N LYS A 39 18.66 0.04 7.75
CA LYS A 39 19.94 -0.17 7.03
C LYS A 39 19.76 -0.80 5.65
N THR A 40 18.67 -1.55 5.46
CA THR A 40 18.28 -2.20 4.21
C THR A 40 17.75 -1.22 3.15
N GLY A 41 17.38 0.00 3.56
CA GLY A 41 16.80 1.07 2.74
C GLY A 41 15.30 0.94 2.56
N LEU A 42 14.74 1.84 1.74
CA LEU A 42 13.33 1.83 1.33
C LEU A 42 13.20 1.33 -0.11
N ILE A 43 12.02 0.86 -0.50
CA ILE A 43 11.75 0.50 -1.90
C ILE A 43 11.99 1.68 -2.86
N TRP A 44 11.67 2.90 -2.39
CA TRP A 44 11.89 4.15 -3.10
C TRP A 44 13.37 4.36 -3.46
N ASP A 45 14.29 4.02 -2.55
CA ASP A 45 15.73 4.09 -2.82
C ASP A 45 16.17 3.13 -3.92
N ARG A 46 15.52 1.97 -4.02
CA ARG A 46 15.82 0.97 -5.05
C ARG A 46 15.31 1.44 -6.41
N LEU A 47 14.12 2.05 -6.45
CA LEU A 47 13.55 2.64 -7.66
C LEU A 47 14.42 3.80 -8.17
N ASP A 48 14.84 4.73 -7.30
CA ASP A 48 15.76 5.82 -7.65
C ASP A 48 17.04 5.29 -8.30
N ARG A 49 17.71 4.32 -7.64
CA ARG A 49 18.99 3.75 -8.12
C ARG A 49 18.84 3.03 -9.46
N ALA A 50 17.69 2.44 -9.71
CA ALA A 50 17.37 1.76 -10.96
C ALA A 50 16.85 2.70 -12.05
N GLY A 51 16.67 4.00 -11.76
CA GLY A 51 16.10 4.96 -12.69
C GLY A 51 14.63 4.71 -13.01
N ILE A 52 13.89 4.08 -12.10
CA ILE A 52 12.46 3.77 -12.26
C ILE A 52 11.67 4.91 -11.65
N SER A 53 10.83 5.56 -12.46
CA SER A 53 10.03 6.69 -11.98
C SER A 53 9.01 6.25 -10.95
N TRP A 54 8.90 7.02 -9.88
CA TRP A 54 7.88 6.82 -8.86
C TRP A 54 7.37 8.14 -8.31
N ALA A 55 6.18 8.12 -7.74
CA ALA A 55 5.58 9.27 -7.05
C ALA A 55 4.75 8.82 -5.85
N ASN A 56 4.68 9.68 -4.84
CA ASN A 56 3.67 9.62 -3.80
C ASN A 56 2.70 10.79 -3.99
N TYR A 57 1.46 10.46 -4.39
CA TYR A 57 0.36 11.41 -4.47
C TYR A 57 -0.43 11.39 -3.17
N PHE A 58 -0.60 12.53 -2.53
CA PHE A 58 -1.19 12.63 -1.20
C PHE A 58 -2.24 13.74 -1.11
N VAL A 59 -3.23 13.55 -0.24
CA VAL A 59 -4.25 14.58 0.05
C VAL A 59 -3.72 15.59 1.08
N GLU A 60 -3.20 15.08 2.21
CA GLU A 60 -2.77 15.94 3.34
C GLU A 60 -1.28 15.75 3.65
N VAL A 61 -0.87 14.53 4.02
CA VAL A 61 0.51 14.21 4.40
C VAL A 61 1.07 13.13 3.49
N PRO A 62 2.26 13.32 2.89
CA PRO A 62 2.90 12.28 2.11
C PRO A 62 3.22 11.07 2.98
N GLU A 63 2.85 9.88 2.53
CA GLU A 63 3.09 8.58 3.17
C GLU A 63 4.58 8.30 3.41
N VAL A 64 5.45 8.77 2.51
CA VAL A 64 6.91 8.66 2.70
C VAL A 64 7.44 9.49 3.89
N SER A 65 6.62 10.37 4.46
CA SER A 65 6.95 11.15 5.66
C SER A 65 7.00 10.34 6.95
N LEU A 66 6.61 9.07 6.92
CA LEU A 66 6.93 8.12 7.98
C LEU A 66 8.44 7.90 8.16
N TRP A 67 9.23 8.34 7.18
CA TRP A 67 10.70 8.41 7.20
C TRP A 67 11.17 9.87 7.00
N PRO A 68 11.06 10.75 8.01
CA PRO A 68 11.27 12.20 7.86
C PRO A 68 12.60 12.62 7.22
N ARG A 69 13.68 11.89 7.49
CA ARG A 69 15.00 12.15 6.87
C ARG A 69 15.00 11.95 5.36
N ASN A 70 14.15 11.06 4.86
CA ASN A 70 14.03 10.76 3.45
C ASN A 70 13.03 11.68 2.74
N THR A 71 12.06 12.27 3.44
CA THR A 71 11.07 13.19 2.84
C THR A 71 11.73 14.34 2.08
N LEU A 72 12.76 14.96 2.65
CA LEU A 72 13.51 16.03 1.98
C LEU A 72 14.23 15.54 0.73
N ARG A 73 14.75 14.31 0.77
CA ARG A 73 15.39 13.69 -0.39
C ARG A 73 14.38 13.39 -1.48
N TYR A 74 13.16 13.00 -1.12
CA TYR A 74 12.11 12.60 -2.05
C TYR A 74 11.25 13.76 -2.55
N HIS A 75 11.58 15.02 -2.26
CA HIS A 75 10.72 16.17 -2.53
C HIS A 75 10.24 16.28 -4.00
N GLU A 76 11.05 15.83 -4.97
CA GLU A 76 10.67 15.83 -6.40
C GLU A 76 9.64 14.75 -6.77
N HIS A 77 9.37 13.80 -5.87
CA HIS A 77 8.39 12.70 -6.04
C HIS A 77 7.09 12.94 -5.28
N LEU A 78 6.97 14.06 -4.57
CA LEU A 78 5.81 14.39 -3.74
C LEU A 78 4.86 15.27 -4.53
N HIS A 79 3.66 14.75 -4.76
CA HIS A 79 2.65 15.42 -5.58
C HIS A 79 1.33 15.48 -4.82
N LEU A 80 0.55 16.53 -5.05
CA LEU A 80 -0.80 16.59 -4.48
C LEU A 80 -1.69 15.60 -5.24
N ILE A 81 -2.77 15.17 -4.59
CA ILE A 81 -3.74 14.28 -5.21
C ILE A 81 -4.36 14.89 -6.49
N THR A 82 -4.40 16.22 -6.62
CA THR A 82 -4.84 16.89 -7.85
C THR A 82 -3.95 16.56 -9.05
N ASP A 83 -2.63 16.46 -8.82
CA ASP A 83 -1.65 16.15 -9.86
C ASP A 83 -1.84 14.71 -10.37
N PHE A 84 -2.27 13.79 -9.49
CA PHE A 84 -2.61 12.42 -9.88
C PHE A 84 -3.72 12.41 -10.94
N PHE A 85 -4.79 13.16 -10.73
CA PHE A 85 -5.89 13.23 -11.68
C PHE A 85 -5.48 13.83 -13.03
N GLU A 86 -4.55 14.79 -13.02
CA GLU A 86 -3.99 15.37 -14.25
C GLU A 86 -3.04 14.41 -14.97
N ASP A 87 -2.20 13.69 -14.23
CA ASP A 87 -1.27 12.70 -14.76
C ASP A 87 -1.99 11.47 -15.31
N CYS A 88 -3.08 11.05 -14.67
CA CYS A 88 -4.01 10.05 -15.19
C CYS A 88 -4.54 10.46 -16.57
N LYS A 89 -5.09 11.68 -16.70
CA LYS A 89 -5.67 12.18 -17.96
C LYS A 89 -4.63 12.35 -19.07
N SER A 90 -3.44 12.79 -18.70
CA SER A 90 -2.37 13.10 -19.65
C SER A 90 -1.44 11.93 -19.97
N GLY A 91 -1.60 10.79 -19.30
CA GLY A 91 -0.77 9.61 -19.52
C GLY A 91 0.66 9.77 -19.00
N ARG A 92 0.84 10.51 -17.91
CA ARG A 92 2.13 10.82 -17.29
C ARG A 92 2.38 10.13 -15.95
N LEU A 93 1.52 9.22 -15.51
CA LEU A 93 1.74 8.49 -14.26
C LEU A 93 3.10 7.79 -14.28
N PRO A 94 3.87 7.87 -13.19
CA PRO A 94 5.10 7.13 -13.01
C PRO A 94 4.93 5.61 -13.08
N ALA A 95 6.05 4.89 -13.13
CA ALA A 95 6.05 3.43 -13.15
C ALA A 95 5.52 2.80 -11.84
N VAL A 96 5.68 3.50 -10.72
CA VAL A 96 5.12 3.15 -9.40
C VAL A 96 4.49 4.39 -8.77
N SER A 97 3.19 4.36 -8.51
CA SER A 97 2.46 5.47 -7.89
C SER A 97 1.82 5.03 -6.58
N LEU A 98 2.15 5.72 -5.49
CA LEU A 98 1.56 5.50 -4.17
C LEU A 98 0.52 6.60 -3.89
N ILE A 99 -0.72 6.20 -3.65
CA ILE A 99 -1.82 7.11 -3.33
C ILE A 99 -2.06 7.09 -1.83
N THR A 100 -2.20 8.26 -1.23
CA THR A 100 -2.41 8.41 0.21
C THR A 100 -3.63 9.31 0.46
N PRO A 101 -4.72 8.77 1.03
CA PRO A 101 -5.88 9.58 1.41
C PRO A 101 -5.52 10.54 2.55
N ASP A 102 -6.42 11.47 2.89
CA ASP A 102 -6.31 12.18 4.17
C ASP A 102 -6.62 11.23 5.34
N ILE A 103 -6.16 11.61 6.53
CA ILE A 103 -6.21 10.79 7.75
C ILE A 103 -7.46 11.05 8.63
N PRO A 104 -8.30 12.10 8.40
CA PRO A 104 -9.57 12.21 9.12
C PRO A 104 -10.87 12.02 8.31
N PHE A 105 -10.89 12.00 6.97
CA PHE A 105 -12.16 12.11 6.22
C PHE A 105 -12.31 11.23 4.97
N THR A 106 -11.23 10.85 4.29
CA THR A 106 -11.25 10.20 2.97
C THR A 106 -10.70 8.78 2.98
N SER A 107 -10.56 8.21 4.17
CA SER A 107 -10.19 6.82 4.42
C SER A 107 -11.43 6.02 4.93
N GLU A 108 -11.27 4.71 5.07
CA GLU A 108 -12.28 3.76 5.56
C GLU A 108 -11.80 3.10 6.86
N GLY A 109 -11.73 3.89 7.94
CA GLY A 109 -11.24 3.50 9.25
C GLY A 109 -12.30 3.51 10.36
N GLU A 110 -11.90 3.07 11.55
CA GLU A 110 -12.74 2.84 12.73
C GLU A 110 -13.58 4.04 13.22
N PHE A 111 -13.22 5.27 12.82
CA PHE A 111 -13.92 6.51 13.18
C PHE A 111 -14.32 7.37 11.97
N GLU A 112 -14.22 6.83 10.76
CA GLU A 112 -14.42 7.56 9.51
C GLU A 112 -15.78 7.21 8.88
N ASP A 113 -16.17 7.95 7.84
CA ASP A 113 -17.38 7.66 7.08
C ASP A 113 -17.00 6.89 5.81
N ASP A 114 -17.27 5.58 5.83
CA ASP A 114 -16.96 4.66 4.73
C ASP A 114 -17.49 5.15 3.37
N GLN A 115 -18.59 5.90 3.33
CA GLN A 115 -19.13 6.42 2.08
C GLN A 115 -18.23 7.48 1.44
N ILE A 116 -17.48 8.23 2.25
CA ILE A 116 -16.50 9.20 1.74
C ILE A 116 -15.25 8.46 1.24
N GLY A 117 -14.75 7.49 1.99
CA GLY A 117 -13.63 6.64 1.57
C GLY A 117 -13.92 5.86 0.28
N GLU A 118 -15.13 5.30 0.15
CA GLU A 118 -15.59 4.63 -1.05
C GLU A 118 -15.65 5.61 -2.24
N ALA A 119 -16.17 6.82 -2.03
CA ALA A 119 -16.23 7.87 -3.05
C ALA A 119 -14.83 8.32 -3.51
N PHE A 120 -13.90 8.46 -2.58
CA PHE A 120 -12.49 8.76 -2.88
C PHE A 120 -11.86 7.63 -3.71
N THR A 121 -11.97 6.39 -3.25
CA THR A 121 -11.45 5.21 -3.95
C THR A 121 -12.03 5.08 -5.36
N ALA A 122 -13.34 5.27 -5.52
CA ALA A 122 -14.00 5.25 -6.81
C ALA A 122 -13.48 6.36 -7.74
N SER A 123 -13.24 7.57 -7.22
CA SER A 123 -12.68 8.66 -8.02
C SER A 123 -11.26 8.36 -8.53
N VAL A 124 -10.42 7.75 -7.68
CA VAL A 124 -9.06 7.32 -8.05
C VAL A 124 -9.11 6.24 -9.13
N PHE A 125 -9.99 5.24 -8.97
CA PHE A 125 -10.12 4.15 -9.92
C PHE A 125 -10.70 4.61 -11.27
N ASP A 126 -11.71 5.47 -11.27
CA ASP A 126 -12.26 6.07 -12.48
C ASP A 126 -11.19 6.84 -13.25
N ALA A 127 -10.43 7.70 -12.56
CA ALA A 127 -9.35 8.47 -13.20
C ALA A 127 -8.29 7.57 -13.84
N LEU A 128 -7.92 6.47 -13.17
CA LEU A 128 -6.97 5.49 -13.72
C LEU A 128 -7.52 4.79 -14.95
N THR A 129 -8.77 4.38 -14.92
CA THR A 129 -9.39 3.56 -15.97
C THR A 129 -9.79 4.36 -17.21
N GLU A 130 -10.09 5.65 -17.04
CA GLU A 130 -10.32 6.59 -18.14
C GLU A 130 -9.01 7.08 -18.79
N GLY A 131 -7.89 6.96 -18.08
CA GLY A 131 -6.58 7.41 -18.54
C GLY A 131 -5.96 6.52 -19.64
N PRO A 132 -5.12 7.07 -20.53
CA PRO A 132 -4.48 6.31 -21.62
C PRO A 132 -3.47 5.26 -21.13
N GLN A 133 -3.13 5.26 -19.84
CA GLN A 133 -2.23 4.26 -19.23
C GLN A 133 -2.95 3.01 -18.73
N TRP A 134 -4.29 3.01 -18.60
CA TRP A 134 -5.06 1.84 -18.13
C TRP A 134 -4.63 0.51 -18.75
N PRO A 135 -4.40 0.38 -20.09
CA PRO A 135 -4.02 -0.88 -20.72
C PRO A 135 -2.76 -1.56 -20.17
N ARG A 136 -1.96 -0.85 -19.37
CA ARG A 136 -0.70 -1.31 -18.78
C ARG A 136 -0.61 -1.06 -17.27
N THR A 137 -1.76 -0.88 -16.60
CA THR A 137 -1.84 -0.57 -15.17
C THR A 137 -2.17 -1.81 -14.33
N LEU A 138 -1.53 -1.92 -13.17
CA LEU A 138 -1.93 -2.78 -12.06
C LEU A 138 -2.29 -1.86 -10.88
N PHE A 139 -3.56 -1.84 -10.51
CA PHE A 139 -4.07 -1.11 -9.36
C PHE A 139 -4.25 -2.08 -8.19
N VAL A 140 -3.73 -1.70 -7.02
CA VAL A 140 -3.87 -2.46 -5.77
C VAL A 140 -4.46 -1.53 -4.72
N LEU A 141 -5.61 -1.92 -4.18
CA LEU A 141 -6.25 -1.26 -3.04
C LEU A 141 -6.16 -2.17 -1.82
N THR A 142 -5.71 -1.65 -0.69
CA THR A 142 -5.69 -2.38 0.58
C THR A 142 -5.75 -1.41 1.75
N TRP A 143 -5.97 -1.95 2.95
CA TRP A 143 -5.93 -1.24 4.22
C TRP A 143 -4.61 -1.57 4.91
N ASP A 144 -4.09 -0.66 5.71
CA ASP A 144 -2.84 -0.86 6.45
C ASP A 144 -3.03 -1.76 7.68
N GLU A 145 -4.16 -1.65 8.38
CA GLU A 145 -4.50 -2.55 9.48
C GLU A 145 -6.02 -2.76 9.63
N GLY A 146 -6.44 -3.47 10.68
CA GLY A 146 -7.80 -3.99 10.81
C GLY A 146 -8.75 -3.14 11.66
N GLY A 147 -8.37 -1.96 12.15
CA GLY A 147 -9.20 -1.05 12.96
C GLY A 147 -9.74 -1.66 14.26
N GLY A 148 -9.09 -2.71 14.77
CA GLY A 148 -9.59 -3.50 15.91
C GLY A 148 -10.89 -4.28 15.64
N PHE A 149 -11.39 -4.31 14.40
CA PHE A 149 -12.59 -5.07 14.04
C PHE A 149 -12.34 -6.58 14.13
N TYR A 150 -13.42 -7.33 14.38
CA TYR A 150 -13.34 -8.78 14.51
C TYR A 150 -13.06 -9.46 13.16
N ASP A 151 -11.99 -10.26 13.11
CA ASP A 151 -11.77 -11.26 12.06
C ASP A 151 -11.69 -12.67 12.68
N HIS A 152 -12.35 -13.64 12.05
CA HIS A 152 -12.42 -15.00 12.57
C HIS A 152 -11.17 -15.86 12.27
N VAL A 153 -10.27 -15.41 11.40
CA VAL A 153 -9.08 -16.18 11.03
C VAL A 153 -7.90 -15.74 11.89
N PRO A 154 -7.32 -16.66 12.69
CA PRO A 154 -6.12 -16.35 13.44
C PRO A 154 -4.96 -15.96 12.52
N PRO A 155 -4.21 -14.89 12.83
CA PRO A 155 -3.04 -14.51 12.05
C PRO A 155 -1.96 -15.61 12.00
N PRO A 156 -1.51 -16.02 10.79
CA PRO A 156 -0.53 -17.09 10.64
C PRO A 156 0.89 -16.63 11.01
N ALA A 157 1.76 -17.61 11.23
CA ALA A 157 3.19 -17.39 11.41
C ALA A 157 3.82 -16.76 10.17
N ALA A 158 4.93 -16.07 10.39
CA ALA A 158 5.47 -15.13 9.43
C ALA A 158 6.99 -14.99 9.60
N VAL A 159 7.73 -14.74 8.52
CA VAL A 159 9.20 -14.66 8.57
C VAL A 159 9.63 -13.33 9.17
N PRO A 160 10.37 -13.27 10.30
CA PRO A 160 10.85 -12.00 10.85
C PRO A 160 11.66 -11.22 9.81
N PRO A 161 11.40 -9.91 9.63
CA PRO A 161 12.03 -9.12 8.57
C PRO A 161 13.54 -9.06 8.74
N ASP A 162 14.00 -8.80 9.96
CA ASP A 162 15.37 -8.56 10.34
C ASP A 162 15.58 -8.97 11.81
N ASP A 163 16.74 -8.65 12.37
CA ASP A 163 17.11 -9.00 13.75
C ASP A 163 16.77 -7.87 14.74
N VAL A 164 15.97 -6.87 14.33
CA VAL A 164 15.51 -5.77 15.17
C VAL A 164 14.25 -6.22 15.93
N PRO A 165 14.29 -6.33 17.27
CA PRO A 165 13.13 -6.74 18.03
C PRO A 165 12.07 -5.62 18.07
N PRO A 166 10.79 -5.96 18.36
CA PRO A 166 9.77 -4.98 18.67
C PRO A 166 10.20 -4.07 19.85
N ASP A 167 10.04 -2.76 19.65
CA ASP A 167 10.43 -1.71 20.59
C ASP A 167 9.32 -1.48 21.63
N ILE A 168 9.23 -2.41 22.58
CA ILE A 168 8.15 -2.48 23.56
C ILE A 168 8.59 -1.80 24.87
N HIS A 169 7.98 -0.66 25.18
CA HIS A 169 8.29 0.13 26.39
C HIS A 169 7.15 0.26 27.40
N VAL A 170 5.95 -0.25 27.08
CA VAL A 170 4.75 -0.04 27.89
C VAL A 170 4.18 -1.38 28.37
N PRO A 171 4.29 -1.71 29.68
CA PRO A 171 3.50 -2.80 30.24
C PRO A 171 2.00 -2.51 30.04
N PRO A 172 1.17 -3.48 29.60
CA PRO A 172 1.38 -4.93 29.63
C PRO A 172 1.75 -5.57 28.28
N ASP A 173 2.30 -4.82 27.32
CA ASP A 173 2.66 -5.34 26.00
C ASP A 173 3.54 -6.60 26.12
N GLN A 174 3.14 -7.67 25.45
CA GLN A 174 3.86 -8.94 25.50
C GLN A 174 5.05 -8.93 24.54
N PRO A 175 6.18 -9.57 24.91
CA PRO A 175 7.28 -9.78 23.98
C PRO A 175 6.80 -10.39 22.66
N GLY A 176 7.24 -9.82 21.54
CA GLY A 176 6.97 -10.32 20.19
C GLY A 176 8.25 -10.46 19.39
N GLY A 177 8.18 -11.13 18.24
CA GLY A 177 9.33 -11.31 17.34
C GLY A 177 9.13 -10.79 15.92
N PHE A 178 8.02 -10.07 15.66
CA PHE A 178 7.51 -9.86 14.30
C PHE A 178 7.48 -11.18 13.50
N ASP A 179 7.18 -12.29 14.14
CA ASP A 179 7.16 -13.65 13.56
C ASP A 179 5.73 -14.12 13.25
N ARG A 180 4.79 -13.17 13.22
CA ARG A 180 3.37 -13.37 12.97
C ARG A 180 2.82 -12.17 12.20
N TYR A 181 1.97 -12.44 11.22
CA TYR A 181 1.22 -11.39 10.55
C TYR A 181 0.20 -10.76 11.49
N GLY A 182 -0.35 -9.61 11.14
CA GLY A 182 -1.52 -9.03 11.78
C GLY A 182 -2.83 -9.62 11.29
N PHE A 183 -3.95 -8.99 11.63
CA PHE A 183 -5.27 -9.45 11.20
C PHE A 183 -5.45 -9.31 9.69
N ARG A 184 -6.42 -10.05 9.13
CA ARG A 184 -6.74 -9.91 7.72
C ARG A 184 -7.30 -8.52 7.44
N VAL A 185 -6.87 -7.97 6.32
CA VAL A 185 -7.41 -6.75 5.74
C VAL A 185 -7.85 -7.04 4.31
N PRO A 186 -8.82 -6.29 3.75
CA PRO A 186 -9.19 -6.49 2.37
C PRO A 186 -8.03 -6.10 1.44
N CYS A 187 -7.98 -6.74 0.27
CA CYS A 187 -7.06 -6.38 -0.81
C CYS A 187 -7.77 -6.65 -2.13
N LEU A 188 -7.84 -5.63 -2.97
CA LEU A 188 -8.40 -5.70 -4.32
C LEU A 188 -7.29 -5.44 -5.33
N VAL A 189 -7.27 -6.23 -6.40
CA VAL A 189 -6.31 -6.10 -7.50
C VAL A 189 -7.09 -5.94 -8.81
N ALA A 190 -6.90 -4.81 -9.48
CA ALA A 190 -7.57 -4.47 -10.72
C ALA A 190 -6.55 -4.13 -11.82
N SER A 191 -6.76 -4.71 -12.99
CA SER A 191 -5.92 -4.54 -14.16
C SER A 191 -6.73 -4.97 -15.39
N PRO A 192 -6.41 -4.49 -16.61
CA PRO A 192 -6.91 -5.10 -17.84
C PRO A 192 -6.73 -6.62 -17.90
N TYR A 193 -5.68 -7.13 -17.24
CA TYR A 193 -5.30 -8.54 -17.21
C TYR A 193 -5.77 -9.27 -15.94
N SER A 194 -6.61 -8.66 -15.09
CA SER A 194 -7.16 -9.36 -13.92
C SER A 194 -7.97 -10.58 -14.35
N LYS A 195 -7.85 -11.70 -13.63
CA LYS A 195 -8.66 -12.91 -13.84
C LYS A 195 -10.12 -12.65 -13.41
N PRO A 196 -11.12 -12.80 -14.29
CA PRO A 196 -12.52 -12.57 -13.92
C PRO A 196 -13.00 -13.48 -12.78
N GLY A 197 -13.64 -12.90 -11.76
CA GLY A 197 -14.20 -13.64 -10.62
C GLY A 197 -13.18 -14.37 -9.74
N HIS A 198 -11.90 -14.04 -9.86
CA HIS A 198 -10.84 -14.73 -9.14
C HIS A 198 -10.72 -14.24 -7.69
N VAL A 199 -10.63 -15.19 -6.76
CA VAL A 199 -10.32 -14.95 -5.34
C VAL A 199 -9.12 -15.79 -4.96
N SER A 200 -8.03 -15.13 -4.56
CA SER A 200 -6.81 -15.84 -4.16
C SER A 200 -6.82 -16.26 -2.69
N SER A 201 -6.44 -17.52 -2.45
CA SER A 201 -6.23 -18.07 -1.10
C SER A 201 -4.76 -18.09 -0.66
N VAL A 202 -3.83 -17.60 -1.49
CA VAL A 202 -2.41 -17.42 -1.13
C VAL A 202 -2.30 -16.46 0.07
N ILE A 203 -1.28 -16.63 0.90
CA ILE A 203 -1.01 -15.72 2.03
C ILE A 203 -0.22 -14.52 1.50
N TYR A 204 -0.80 -13.34 1.68
CA TYR A 204 -0.22 -12.05 1.32
C TYR A 204 -0.19 -11.11 2.52
N ASP A 205 0.67 -10.11 2.43
CA ASP A 205 0.75 -8.95 3.33
C ASP A 205 1.25 -7.71 2.57
N HIS A 206 1.48 -6.57 3.24
CA HIS A 206 1.97 -5.37 2.54
C HIS A 206 3.29 -5.59 1.80
N THR A 207 4.13 -6.51 2.25
CA THR A 207 5.39 -6.85 1.57
C THR A 207 5.19 -7.68 0.31
N SER A 208 3.98 -8.20 0.07
CA SER A 208 3.60 -8.81 -1.21
C SER A 208 3.50 -7.78 -2.34
N ILE A 209 3.16 -6.52 -2.02
CA ILE A 209 3.23 -5.40 -2.97
C ILE A 209 4.69 -5.11 -3.31
N LEU A 210 5.58 -5.10 -2.31
CA LEU A 210 7.02 -4.95 -2.52
C LEU A 210 7.59 -6.05 -3.39
N ALA A 211 7.32 -7.32 -3.08
CA ALA A 211 7.73 -8.46 -3.88
C ALA A 211 7.24 -8.36 -5.34
N THR A 212 6.04 -7.81 -5.56
CA THR A 212 5.51 -7.57 -6.91
C THR A 212 6.30 -6.50 -7.65
N ILE A 213 6.62 -5.37 -7.00
CA ILE A 213 7.45 -4.29 -7.58
C ILE A 213 8.85 -4.81 -7.88
N GLU A 214 9.45 -5.54 -6.94
CA GLU A 214 10.79 -6.09 -7.04
C GLU A 214 10.90 -7.08 -8.19
N GLN A 215 9.96 -8.02 -8.30
CA GLN A 215 9.94 -8.98 -9.40
C GLN A 215 9.67 -8.33 -10.76
N LYS A 216 8.80 -7.30 -10.81
CA LYS A 216 8.52 -6.56 -12.04
C LYS A 216 9.78 -5.91 -12.62
N TRP A 217 10.64 -5.38 -11.75
CA TRP A 217 11.78 -4.56 -12.13
C TRP A 217 13.15 -5.21 -11.88
N GLY A 218 13.19 -6.46 -11.42
CA GLY A 218 14.43 -7.16 -11.11
C GLY A 218 15.22 -6.56 -9.94
N LEU A 219 14.52 -5.98 -8.95
CA LEU A 219 15.15 -5.40 -7.77
C LEU A 219 15.39 -6.50 -6.73
N ALA A 220 16.46 -6.35 -5.94
CA ALA A 220 16.68 -7.21 -4.77
C ALA A 220 15.64 -6.89 -3.67
N PRO A 221 15.29 -7.86 -2.82
CA PRO A 221 14.46 -7.59 -1.64
C PRO A 221 15.15 -6.64 -0.66
N LEU A 222 14.38 -6.02 0.22
CA LEU A 222 14.86 -5.19 1.32
C LEU A 222 15.24 -6.05 2.52
N THR A 223 14.38 -7.00 2.93
CA THR A 223 14.57 -7.79 4.16
C THR A 223 14.34 -9.28 3.91
N ARG A 224 14.22 -10.10 4.96
CA ARG A 224 13.78 -11.51 4.81
C ARG A 224 12.27 -11.61 4.58
N ARG A 225 11.52 -10.56 4.91
CA ARG A 225 10.05 -10.54 4.88
C ARG A 225 9.51 -10.51 3.45
N ASP A 226 9.91 -9.50 2.68
CA ASP A 226 9.56 -9.36 1.26
C ASP A 226 10.22 -10.45 0.40
N ALA A 227 11.45 -10.86 0.72
CA ALA A 227 12.09 -12.00 0.07
C ALA A 227 11.29 -13.31 0.16
N ALA A 228 10.52 -13.49 1.24
CA ALA A 228 9.66 -14.65 1.45
C ALA A 228 8.20 -14.42 0.99
N ALA A 229 7.83 -13.19 0.62
CA ALA A 229 6.46 -12.84 0.28
C ALA A 229 6.07 -13.32 -1.12
N ALA A 230 4.81 -13.71 -1.27
CA ALA A 230 4.26 -14.03 -2.58
C ALA A 230 3.92 -12.74 -3.33
N ALA A 231 4.35 -12.63 -4.59
CA ALA A 231 3.92 -11.53 -5.46
C ALA A 231 2.50 -11.76 -5.99
N LEU A 232 1.82 -10.67 -6.37
CA LEU A 232 0.40 -10.64 -6.76
C LEU A 232 0.14 -11.16 -8.19
N TRP A 233 1.06 -11.94 -8.76
CA TRP A 233 0.97 -12.41 -10.15
C TRP A 233 -0.17 -13.40 -10.39
N ASP A 234 -0.65 -14.09 -9.35
CA ASP A 234 -1.76 -15.03 -9.49
C ASP A 234 -3.10 -14.33 -9.80
N PHE A 235 -3.23 -13.03 -9.52
CA PHE A 235 -4.40 -12.24 -9.89
C PHE A 235 -4.48 -11.96 -11.39
N LEU A 236 -3.36 -12.12 -12.12
CA LEU A 236 -3.26 -11.72 -13.53
C LEU A 236 -3.19 -12.92 -14.47
N ASP A 237 -3.83 -12.80 -15.64
CA ASP A 237 -3.61 -13.65 -16.80
C ASP A 237 -2.95 -12.84 -17.91
N LEU A 238 -1.62 -12.92 -17.97
CA LEU A 238 -0.81 -12.25 -18.99
C LEU A 238 -0.66 -13.07 -20.28
N SER A 239 -1.28 -14.26 -20.35
CA SER A 239 -1.18 -15.17 -21.50
C SER A 239 -2.35 -15.02 -22.48
N ALA A 240 -3.42 -14.35 -22.05
CA ALA A 240 -4.63 -14.12 -22.83
C ALA A 240 -4.80 -12.63 -23.18
N GLU A 241 -5.77 -12.35 -24.06
CA GLU A 241 -6.22 -10.96 -24.29
C GLU A 241 -6.79 -10.36 -22.98
N PRO A 242 -6.57 -9.06 -22.74
CA PRO A 242 -7.01 -8.39 -21.52
C PRO A 242 -8.55 -8.38 -21.40
N ALA A 243 -9.07 -9.21 -20.49
CA ALA A 243 -10.51 -9.34 -20.24
C ALA A 243 -11.18 -8.03 -19.76
N PHE A 244 -10.40 -7.12 -19.16
CA PHE A 244 -10.87 -5.86 -18.61
C PHE A 244 -10.20 -4.64 -19.26
N LEU A 245 -9.81 -4.75 -20.54
CA LEU A 245 -9.31 -3.60 -21.31
C LEU A 245 -10.31 -2.45 -21.30
N HIS A 246 -11.60 -2.78 -21.37
CA HIS A 246 -12.71 -1.88 -21.10
C HIS A 246 -13.31 -2.28 -19.74
N PRO A 247 -13.10 -1.48 -18.68
CA PRO A 247 -13.64 -1.79 -17.37
C PRO A 247 -15.17 -1.88 -17.41
N PRO A 248 -15.80 -2.79 -16.65
CA PRO A 248 -17.24 -2.83 -16.53
C PRO A 248 -17.75 -1.57 -15.84
N GLN A 249 -19.01 -1.21 -16.09
CA GLN A 249 -19.66 -0.16 -15.31
C GLN A 249 -19.86 -0.66 -13.87
N LEU A 250 -19.22 0.04 -12.92
CA LEU A 250 -19.37 -0.24 -11.50
C LEU A 250 -20.54 0.55 -10.91
N PRO A 251 -21.19 0.04 -9.84
CA PRO A 251 -22.10 0.84 -9.03
C PRO A 251 -21.41 2.12 -8.56
N ARG A 252 -22.16 3.22 -8.48
CA ARG A 252 -21.64 4.47 -7.94
C ARG A 252 -21.80 4.48 -6.41
N PRO A 253 -20.80 5.00 -5.68
CA PRO A 253 -20.93 5.24 -4.25
C PRO A 253 -22.14 6.12 -3.95
N THR A 254 -22.70 5.98 -2.75
CA THR A 254 -23.88 6.75 -2.33
C THR A 254 -23.63 8.26 -2.38
N ILE A 255 -22.40 8.68 -2.06
CA ILE A 255 -21.94 10.06 -2.17
C ILE A 255 -21.14 10.19 -3.48
N TRP A 256 -21.77 10.66 -4.55
CA TRP A 256 -21.13 10.80 -5.87
C TRP A 256 -21.67 11.99 -6.70
N PRO A 257 -20.81 12.75 -7.42
CA PRO A 257 -19.35 12.71 -7.38
C PRO A 257 -18.81 13.28 -6.06
N PHE A 258 -17.60 12.88 -5.65
CA PHE A 258 -16.91 13.53 -4.54
C PHE A 258 -16.57 14.98 -4.95
N THR A 259 -17.23 15.97 -4.35
CA THR A 259 -17.02 17.40 -4.63
C THR A 259 -16.09 18.09 -3.64
N GLY A 260 -15.46 17.34 -2.72
CA GLY A 260 -14.54 17.90 -1.72
C GLY A 260 -15.20 18.76 -0.63
N HIS A 261 -16.52 18.76 -0.54
CA HIS A 261 -17.27 19.56 0.45
C HIS A 261 -18.30 18.69 1.17
N ARG A 262 -18.20 18.65 2.51
CA ARG A 262 -19.38 18.60 3.38
C ARG A 262 -19.73 20.04 3.76
#